data_AF-A0A9E5TY28-F1
#
_entry.id   AF-A0A9E5TY28-F1
#
_cell.length_a   1.000
_cell.length_b   1.000
_cell.length_c   1.000
_cell.angle_alpha   90.00
_cell.angle_beta   90.00
_cell.angle_gamma   90.00
#
_symmetry.space_group_name_H-M   'P 1'
#
loop_
_entity.id
_entity.type
_entity.pdbx_description
1 polymer ?
#
loop_
_entity_poly.entity_id
_entity_poly.type
_entity_poly.pdbx_seq_one_letter_code
_entity_poly.pdbx_strand_id
1 'polypeptide(L)'
;DVFDYVDEIPVETRADACVYCVLCAEVCPVLRPPDNDMQDFIDLQEPVIDEGYGPYAYGLYARATDPDILACCQDGGIVSAIILHQMEQGKLKGAILGDVYPENRQVGRHKLAKTREDVLSC
;
A
#
# COMPACT_ATOMS: atom_id res chain seq x y z
N ASP A 1 18.28 -7.39 -2.97
CA ASP A 1 17.24 -8.24 -2.36
C ASP A 1 17.92 -9.50 -1.87
N VAL A 2 17.59 -9.96 -0.66
CA VAL A 2 18.23 -11.11 0.03
C VAL A 2 17.53 -12.42 -0.36
N PHE A 3 16.24 -12.33 -0.66
CA PHE A 3 15.40 -13.48 -1.00
C PHE A 3 15.14 -13.53 -2.50
N ASP A 4 14.96 -14.73 -3.04
CA ASP A 4 14.25 -14.96 -4.30
C ASP A 4 13.02 -15.80 -4.01
N TYR A 5 12.13 -15.96 -4.99
CA TYR A 5 10.96 -16.82 -4.88
C TYR A 5 11.13 -18.06 -5.75
N VAL A 6 11.01 -19.24 -5.14
CA VAL A 6 10.95 -20.54 -5.84
C VAL A 6 9.59 -21.14 -5.51
N ASP A 7 8.77 -21.39 -6.53
CA ASP A 7 7.40 -21.90 -6.36
C ASP A 7 6.58 -21.05 -5.36
N GLU A 8 6.68 -19.72 -5.47
CA GLU A 8 6.04 -18.71 -4.59
C GLU A 8 6.49 -18.76 -3.12
N ILE A 9 7.49 -19.57 -2.78
CA ILE A 9 8.08 -19.61 -1.45
C ILE A 9 9.34 -18.74 -1.44
N PRO A 10 9.49 -17.80 -0.48
CA PRO A 10 10.71 -17.02 -0.33
C PRO A 10 11.85 -17.94 0.11
N VAL A 11 12.95 -17.92 -0.63
CA VAL A 11 14.18 -18.69 -0.36
C VAL A 11 15.34 -17.70 -0.22
N GLU A 12 16.17 -17.90 0.80
CA GLU A 12 17.39 -17.13 0.99
C GLU A 12 18.44 -17.54 -0.07
N THR A 13 18.64 -16.70 -1.08
CA THR A 13 19.57 -16.99 -2.19
C THR A 13 20.80 -16.08 -2.19
N ARG A 14 20.75 -14.95 -1.46
CA ARG A 14 21.77 -13.88 -1.48
C ARG A 14 22.03 -13.33 -0.09
N ALA A 15 22.43 -14.20 0.84
CA ALA A 15 22.72 -13.84 2.23
C ALA A 15 23.80 -12.75 2.37
N ASP A 16 24.77 -12.73 1.46
CA ASP A 16 25.87 -11.76 1.41
C ASP A 16 25.43 -10.34 1.02
N ALA A 17 24.26 -10.19 0.39
CA ALA A 17 23.66 -8.89 0.10
C ALA A 17 23.02 -8.23 1.35
N CYS A 18 22.93 -8.94 2.47
CA CYS A 18 22.37 -8.40 3.71
C CYS A 18 23.31 -7.34 4.32
N VAL A 19 22.79 -6.12 4.50
CA VAL A 19 23.51 -5.00 5.12
C VAL A 19 23.18 -4.82 6.61
N TYR A 20 22.60 -5.84 7.25
CA TYR A 20 22.21 -5.82 8.66
C TYR A 20 21.30 -4.64 9.06
N CYS A 21 20.39 -4.22 8.19
CA CYS A 21 19.46 -3.11 8.45
C CYS A 21 18.27 -3.47 9.36
N VAL A 22 18.09 -4.76 9.69
CA VAL A 22 16.99 -5.28 10.55
C VAL A 22 15.58 -5.13 9.96
N LEU A 23 15.43 -4.50 8.78
CA LEU A 23 14.14 -4.25 8.15
C LEU A 23 13.29 -5.52 7.96
N CYS A 24 13.89 -6.65 7.58
CA CYS A 24 13.15 -7.89 7.38
C CYS A 24 12.53 -8.45 8.67
N ALA A 25 13.17 -8.22 9.82
CA ALA A 25 12.61 -8.61 11.12
C ALA A 25 11.53 -7.62 11.57
N GLU A 26 11.76 -6.32 11.38
CA GLU A 26 10.84 -5.24 11.76
C GLU A 26 9.50 -5.27 10.99
N VAL A 27 9.53 -5.67 9.72
CA VAL A 27 8.32 -5.77 8.88
C VAL A 27 7.65 -7.14 8.96
N CYS A 28 8.26 -8.11 9.63
CA CYS A 28 7.72 -9.47 9.70
C CYS A 28 6.50 -9.49 10.64
N PRO A 29 5.29 -9.76 10.14
CA PRO A 29 4.09 -9.75 10.99
C PRO A 29 4.08 -10.87 12.04
N VAL A 30 4.93 -11.89 11.88
CA VAL A 30 5.10 -12.98 12.87
C VAL A 30 5.99 -12.52 14.03
N LEU A 31 7.09 -11.83 13.74
CA LEU A 31 8.03 -11.35 14.76
C LEU A 31 7.55 -10.06 15.43
N ARG A 32 6.79 -9.24 14.70
CA ARG A 32 6.17 -8.01 15.17
C ARG A 32 4.67 -8.03 14.84
N PRO A 33 3.83 -8.71 15.65
CA PRO A 33 2.39 -8.71 15.47
C PRO A 33 1.85 -7.27 15.54
N PRO A 34 1.21 -6.76 14.46
CA PRO A 34 0.80 -5.36 14.38
C PRO A 34 -0.19 -4.98 15.47
N ASP A 35 -1.07 -5.89 15.89
CA ASP A 35 -2.19 -5.56 16.79
C ASP A 35 -1.78 -5.18 18.22
N ASN A 36 -0.54 -5.44 18.63
CA ASN A 36 -0.11 -5.24 20.02
C ASN A 36 0.09 -3.76 20.38
N ASP A 37 0.58 -2.94 19.45
CA ASP A 37 0.97 -1.54 19.67
C ASP A 37 0.57 -0.60 18.52
N MET A 38 -0.21 -1.07 17.53
CA MET A 38 -0.60 -0.27 16.35
C MET A 38 -1.24 1.06 16.73
N GLN A 39 -2.09 1.08 17.76
CA GLN A 39 -2.83 2.29 18.14
C GLN A 39 -1.89 3.43 18.54
N ASP A 40 -0.83 3.10 19.29
CA ASP A 40 0.20 4.05 19.66
C ASP A 40 1.05 4.44 18.45
N PHE A 41 1.36 3.47 17.58
CA PHE A 41 2.18 3.70 16.39
C PHE A 41 1.53 4.65 15.36
N ILE A 42 0.20 4.59 15.22
CA ILE A 42 -0.55 5.43 14.27
C ILE A 42 -1.09 6.72 14.90
N ASP A 43 -0.75 7.00 16.16
CA ASP A 43 -1.32 8.08 16.96
C ASP A 43 -2.86 8.11 16.85
N LEU A 44 -3.51 6.97 17.13
CA LEU A 44 -4.96 6.82 16.94
C LEU A 44 -5.73 7.92 17.67
N GLN A 45 -6.56 8.67 16.93
CA GLN A 45 -7.32 9.80 17.46
C GLN A 45 -8.76 9.39 17.83
N GLU A 46 -9.25 9.92 18.95
CA GLU A 46 -10.65 9.82 19.36
C GLU A 46 -11.57 10.73 18.51
N PRO A 47 -12.85 10.39 18.29
CA PRO A 47 -13.55 9.22 18.84
C PRO A 47 -13.27 7.93 18.06
N VAL A 48 -13.15 6.81 18.79
CA VAL A 48 -12.95 5.47 18.22
C VAL A 48 -14.23 4.63 18.30
N ILE A 49 -14.61 4.04 17.16
CA ILE A 49 -15.63 2.99 17.03
C ILE A 49 -14.92 1.68 16.71
N ASP A 50 -15.34 0.59 17.35
CA ASP A 50 -14.89 -0.77 17.02
C ASP A 50 -16.07 -1.75 17.08
N GLU A 51 -16.52 -2.17 15.90
CA GLU A 51 -17.62 -3.13 15.72
C GLU A 51 -17.11 -4.50 15.21
N GLY A 52 -15.80 -4.77 15.36
CA GLY A 52 -15.15 -5.99 14.87
C GLY A 52 -14.43 -5.81 13.52
N TYR A 53 -14.28 -4.58 13.03
CA TYR A 53 -13.50 -4.23 11.83
C TYR A 53 -12.14 -3.61 12.17
N GLY A 54 -11.80 -3.53 13.45
CA GLY A 54 -10.70 -2.74 13.98
C GLY A 54 -11.11 -1.29 14.29
N PRO A 55 -10.25 -0.51 14.97
CA PRO A 55 -10.56 0.88 15.37
C PRO A 55 -10.73 1.83 14.18
N TYR A 56 -11.82 2.59 14.14
CA TYR A 56 -12.06 3.62 13.11
C TYR A 56 -12.90 4.80 13.64
N ALA A 57 -12.83 5.96 12.98
CA ALA A 57 -13.59 7.15 13.41
C ALA A 57 -15.01 7.21 12.81
N TYR A 58 -15.14 6.93 11.51
CA TYR A 58 -16.43 6.87 10.80
C TYR A 58 -16.30 6.08 9.49
N GLY A 59 -17.43 5.58 8.99
CA GLY A 59 -17.52 4.88 7.70
C GLY A 59 -18.40 5.63 6.70
N LEU A 60 -18.10 5.49 5.41
CA LEU A 60 -18.94 6.02 4.33
C LEU A 60 -18.86 5.15 3.06
N TYR A 61 -19.91 5.23 2.25
CA TYR A 61 -19.86 4.79 0.86
C TYR A 61 -19.45 5.96 -0.04
N ALA A 62 -18.41 5.76 -0.84
CA ALA A 62 -17.80 6.83 -1.62
C ALA A 62 -17.51 6.40 -3.06
N ARG A 63 -17.54 7.38 -3.97
CA ARG A 63 -17.08 7.23 -5.36
C ARG A 63 -16.39 8.53 -5.80
N ALA A 64 -15.28 8.39 -6.52
CA ALA A 64 -14.57 9.52 -7.12
C ALA A 64 -15.48 10.27 -8.10
N THR A 65 -15.30 11.59 -8.19
CA THR A 65 -16.04 12.44 -9.12
C THR A 65 -15.29 12.71 -10.41
N ASP A 66 -14.01 12.36 -10.45
CA ASP A 66 -13.13 12.57 -11.59
C ASP A 66 -13.37 11.47 -12.65
N PRO A 67 -13.80 11.84 -13.87
CA PRO A 67 -14.12 10.86 -14.90
C PRO A 67 -12.90 10.06 -15.37
N ASP A 68 -11.69 10.61 -15.31
CA ASP A 68 -10.48 9.91 -15.73
C ASP A 68 -10.14 8.78 -14.74
N ILE A 69 -10.32 9.05 -13.44
CA ILE A 69 -10.18 8.02 -12.40
C ILE A 69 -11.23 6.92 -12.60
N LEU A 70 -12.49 7.32 -12.81
CA LEU A 70 -13.59 6.37 -12.97
C LEU A 70 -13.48 5.51 -14.23
N ALA A 71 -12.71 5.95 -15.23
CA ALA A 71 -12.50 5.20 -16.47
C ALA A 71 -11.53 4.02 -16.29
N CYS A 72 -10.64 4.05 -15.30
CA CYS A 72 -9.62 3.02 -15.10
C CYS A 72 -9.62 2.36 -13.71
N CYS A 73 -10.38 2.87 -12.73
CA CYS A 73 -10.39 2.28 -11.39
C CYS A 73 -11.10 0.92 -11.33
N GLN A 74 -10.74 0.11 -10.33
CA GLN A 74 -11.39 -1.17 -10.06
C GLN A 74 -12.84 -1.01 -9.55
N ASP A 75 -13.06 -0.10 -8.59
CA ASP A 75 -14.35 0.09 -7.91
C ASP A 75 -14.81 1.56 -7.97
N GLY A 76 -14.78 2.26 -6.83
CA GLY A 76 -15.16 3.67 -6.72
C GLY A 76 -14.00 4.66 -6.96
N GLY A 77 -12.78 4.19 -7.21
CA GLY A 77 -11.62 5.05 -7.48
C GLY A 77 -11.08 5.83 -6.27
N ILE A 78 -11.46 5.46 -5.05
CA ILE A 78 -11.15 6.22 -3.83
C ILE A 78 -9.65 6.29 -3.53
N VAL A 79 -8.93 5.16 -3.69
CA VAL A 79 -7.48 5.12 -3.44
C VAL A 79 -6.75 6.11 -4.35
N SER A 80 -6.99 6.02 -5.66
CA SER A 80 -6.37 6.92 -6.65
C SER A 80 -6.77 8.38 -6.41
N ALA A 81 -8.03 8.65 -6.08
CA ALA A 81 -8.51 10.01 -5.80
C ALA A 81 -7.80 10.64 -4.59
N ILE A 82 -7.65 9.91 -3.48
CA ILE A 82 -6.96 10.42 -2.28
C ILE A 82 -5.49 10.70 -2.59
N ILE A 83 -4.80 9.78 -3.27
CA ILE A 83 -3.38 9.92 -3.60
C ILE A 83 -3.17 11.13 -4.52
N LEU A 84 -3.93 11.24 -5.60
CA LEU A 84 -3.82 12.34 -6.55
C LEU A 84 -4.13 13.68 -5.89
N HIS A 85 -5.19 13.75 -5.08
CA HIS A 85 -5.51 14.96 -4.33
C HIS A 85 -4.34 15.39 -3.44
N GLN A 86 -3.74 14.47 -2.69
CA GLN A 86 -2.62 14.77 -1.79
C GLN A 86 -1.33 15.15 -2.55
N MET A 87 -1.11 14.60 -3.74
CA MET A 87 -0.01 14.99 -4.64
C MET A 87 -0.23 16.40 -5.21
N GLU A 88 -1.45 16.73 -5.65
CA GLU A 88 -1.83 18.07 -6.12
C GLU A 88 -1.68 19.12 -5.03
N GLN A 89 -2.02 18.79 -3.78
CA GLN A 89 -1.77 19.64 -2.61
C GLN A 89 -0.28 19.69 -2.18
N GLY A 90 0.60 18.95 -2.87
CA GLY A 90 2.04 18.92 -2.60
C GLY A 90 2.45 18.21 -1.30
N LYS A 91 1.49 17.57 -0.61
CA LYS A 91 1.70 16.80 0.64
C LYS A 91 2.40 15.48 0.39
N LEU A 92 2.14 14.86 -0.76
CA LEU A 92 2.85 13.68 -1.24
C LEU A 92 3.71 14.03 -2.46
N LYS A 93 4.90 13.43 -2.56
CA LYS A 93 5.77 13.49 -3.75
C LYS A 93 5.66 12.27 -4.66
N GLY A 94 4.89 11.28 -4.22
CA GLY A 94 4.63 10.02 -4.91
C GLY A 94 4.05 8.99 -3.95
N ALA A 95 3.71 7.81 -4.47
CA ALA A 95 3.18 6.68 -3.73
C ALA A 95 3.76 5.36 -4.26
N ILE A 96 3.90 4.36 -3.40
CA ILE A 96 4.17 2.99 -3.83
C ILE A 96 2.81 2.33 -4.07
N LEU A 97 2.56 1.91 -5.31
CA LEU A 97 1.31 1.30 -5.74
C LEU A 97 1.53 -0.08 -6.33
N GLY A 98 0.44 -0.86 -6.40
CA GLY A 98 0.41 -2.10 -7.16
C GLY A 98 0.12 -1.81 -8.63
N ASP A 99 0.86 -2.45 -9.51
CA ASP A 99 0.66 -2.48 -10.96
C ASP A 99 0.72 -3.97 -11.38
N VAL A 100 0.59 -4.26 -12.66
CA VAL A 100 0.69 -5.61 -13.20
C VAL A 100 1.74 -5.69 -14.31
N TYR A 101 2.24 -6.88 -14.59
CA TYR A 101 3.10 -7.08 -15.76
C TYR A 101 2.27 -6.92 -17.06
N PRO A 102 2.71 -6.09 -18.02
CA PRO A 102 1.96 -5.86 -19.27
C PRO A 102 1.68 -7.15 -20.05
N GLU A 103 2.63 -8.08 -20.05
CA GLU A 103 2.57 -9.38 -20.69
C GLU A 103 1.75 -10.42 -19.90
N ASN A 104 1.55 -10.21 -18.60
CA ASN A 104 0.73 -11.06 -17.75
C ASN A 104 0.05 -10.26 -16.64
N ARG A 105 -1.15 -9.74 -16.95
CA ARG A 105 -1.90 -8.85 -16.06
C ARG A 105 -2.46 -9.52 -14.79
N GLN A 106 -2.29 -10.83 -14.65
CA GLN A 106 -2.65 -11.56 -13.43
C GLN A 106 -1.54 -11.53 -12.38
N VAL A 107 -0.34 -11.09 -12.76
CA VAL A 107 0.82 -11.04 -11.87
C VAL A 107 1.07 -9.58 -11.47
N GLY A 108 0.97 -9.31 -10.17
CA GLY A 108 1.22 -8.01 -9.59
C GLY A 108 2.71 -7.66 -9.54
N ARG A 109 3.01 -6.36 -9.58
CA ARG A 109 4.31 -5.76 -9.33
C ARG A 109 4.13 -4.46 -8.55
N HIS A 110 5.19 -3.97 -7.92
CA HIS A 110 5.15 -2.67 -7.27
C HIS A 110 5.63 -1.57 -8.22
N LYS A 111 5.09 -0.35 -8.10
CA LYS A 111 5.50 0.83 -8.85
C LYS A 111 5.61 2.04 -7.92
N LEU A 112 6.73 2.77 -8.00
CA LEU A 112 6.84 4.10 -7.40
C LEU A 112 6.22 5.13 -8.35
N ALA A 113 4.95 5.47 -8.12
CA ALA A 113 4.20 6.44 -8.90
C ALA A 113 4.52 7.87 -8.43
N LYS A 114 4.96 8.74 -9.36
CA LYS A 114 5.33 10.13 -9.04
C LYS A 114 4.56 11.16 -9.85
N THR A 115 3.78 10.73 -10.84
CA THR A 115 2.91 11.58 -11.64
C THR A 115 1.46 11.12 -11.57
N ARG A 116 0.55 11.95 -12.07
CA ARG A 116 -0.87 11.57 -12.18
C ARG A 116 -1.05 10.36 -13.09
N GLU A 117 -0.35 10.37 -14.23
CA GLU A 117 -0.36 9.30 -15.22
C GLU A 117 0.17 8.00 -14.62
N ASP A 118 1.20 8.07 -13.77
CA ASP A 118 1.69 6.88 -13.07
C ASP A 118 0.61 6.25 -12.20
N VAL A 119 -0.13 7.07 -11.43
CA VAL A 119 -1.19 6.59 -10.54
C VAL A 119 -2.36 6.03 -11.33
N LEU A 120 -2.78 6.69 -12.42
CA LEU A 120 -3.89 6.21 -13.26
C LEU A 120 -3.56 4.96 -14.08
N SER A 121 -2.26 4.67 -14.25
CA SER A 121 -1.78 3.46 -14.93
C SER A 121 -1.68 2.23 -14.02
N CYS A 122 -1.79 2.42 -12.70
CA CYS A 122 -1.83 1.36 -11.70
C CYS A 122 -3.27 0.86 -11.52
#